data_AF-A0A173T8C5-F1
#
_entry.id   AF-A0A173T8C5-F1
#
_cell.length_a   1.000
_cell.length_b   1.000
_cell.length_c   1.000
_cell.angle_alpha   90.00
_cell.angle_beta   90.00
_cell.angle_gamma   90.00
#
_symmetry.space_group_name_H-M   'P 1'
#
loop_
_entity.id
_entity.type
_entity.pdbx_description
1 polymer ?
#
loop_
_entity_poly.entity_id
_entity_poly.type
_entity_poly.pdbx_seq_one_letter_code
_entity_poly.pdbx_strand_id
1 'polypeptide(L)'
;MEKKNICIITQCSLPIPTTKGGAVETLVEYILMENERMDKYHFTVISVEDDQAKQQSKQFKNVEFIYVNQSNKLLNRLVFQMYRVLKHMNIYIPFSLEFKKCLKVLKNIKNQDMFIFEAGPTTQLPALSKIIPKDKLLVHIHWDGMGNKRKDKCFSYLIPVSNYIGEQWRKNTGCSKQKIKPLYNCVNIERFDKIITEQEKKELKKKLGIPEQNRVILFTGRIVEEKGVRELLQAFQQVQYDDVTLLIIGSANFGSKTNTPYEKEVAKIIEASPRQIIFTGFVHQTKLYKYYNIADIAVMPSLFQDPAPLVCIETQATGTPLIATRVGGIPEYVTKDSALLIDKDKNLVNNLADKINYLLKNPKIMETMGKEAKQNAKSHNTKMYYKRFCELIDGILTERKN
;
A
#
# COMPACT_ATOMS: atom_id res chain seq x y z
N MET A 1 0.72 -22.56 25.79
CA MET A 1 1.05 -23.27 24.53
C MET A 1 2.39 -22.75 24.05
N GLU A 2 3.23 -23.60 23.46
CA GLU A 2 4.49 -23.19 22.84
C GLU A 2 4.23 -22.20 21.70
N LYS A 3 4.97 -21.09 21.65
CA LYS A 3 4.83 -20.08 20.59
C LYS A 3 5.21 -20.69 19.26
N LYS A 4 4.53 -20.26 18.20
CA LYS A 4 4.82 -20.70 16.84
C LYS A 4 5.92 -19.85 16.22
N ASN A 5 6.84 -20.53 15.53
CA ASN A 5 7.97 -19.92 14.84
C ASN A 5 7.56 -19.58 13.40
N ILE A 6 7.55 -18.28 13.06
CA ILE A 6 7.16 -17.78 11.75
C ILE A 6 8.33 -17.05 11.11
N CYS A 7 8.76 -17.50 9.94
CA CYS A 7 9.80 -16.83 9.17
C CYS A 7 9.20 -15.93 8.09
N ILE A 8 9.51 -14.63 8.13
CA ILE A 8 9.12 -13.66 7.09
C ILE A 8 10.28 -13.50 6.10
N ILE A 9 9.99 -13.81 4.83
CA ILE A 9 10.94 -13.72 3.73
C ILE A 9 10.55 -12.51 2.87
N THR A 10 11.35 -11.45 2.96
CA THR A 10 11.15 -10.24 2.16
C THR A 10 11.88 -10.33 0.81
N GLN A 11 11.71 -9.31 -0.03
CA GLN A 11 12.51 -9.12 -1.23
C GLN A 11 13.99 -8.79 -0.95
N CYS A 12 14.35 -8.46 0.29
CA CYS A 12 15.65 -7.88 0.64
C CYS A 12 15.99 -6.62 -0.18
N SER A 13 14.99 -5.80 -0.52
CA SER A 13 15.14 -4.54 -1.26
C SER A 13 15.25 -3.33 -0.34
N LEU A 14 14.41 -3.27 0.69
CA LEU A 14 14.43 -2.26 1.73
C LEU A 14 14.56 -2.94 3.10
N PRO A 15 15.20 -2.28 4.07
CA PRO A 15 15.43 -2.86 5.38
C PRO A 15 14.15 -2.84 6.24
N ILE A 16 14.04 -3.86 7.07
CA ILE A 16 13.15 -3.95 8.23
C ILE A 16 14.05 -4.06 9.47
N PRO A 17 13.84 -3.27 10.54
CA PRO A 17 12.88 -2.16 10.70
C PRO A 17 12.96 -1.06 9.63
N THR A 18 11.87 -0.32 9.38
CA THR A 18 11.70 0.51 8.17
C THR A 18 12.43 1.85 8.21
N THR A 19 13.75 1.82 8.03
CA THR A 19 14.58 3.04 8.01
C THR A 19 14.55 3.79 6.68
N LYS A 20 14.17 3.10 5.59
CA LYS A 20 14.08 3.66 4.23
C LYS A 20 12.65 3.73 3.70
N GLY A 21 11.65 3.56 4.57
CA GLY A 21 10.25 3.46 4.18
C GLY A 21 9.95 2.15 3.45
N GLY A 22 8.94 2.19 2.57
CA GLY A 22 8.43 1.01 1.85
C GLY A 22 7.10 0.54 2.44
N ALA A 23 6.06 0.48 1.61
CA ALA A 23 4.71 0.15 2.08
C ALA A 23 4.63 -1.28 2.64
N VAL A 24 5.28 -2.23 1.97
CA VAL A 24 5.31 -3.64 2.40
C VAL A 24 6.11 -3.79 3.68
N GLU A 25 7.31 -3.21 3.73
CA GLU A 25 8.19 -3.27 4.89
C GLU A 25 7.49 -2.65 6.11
N THR A 26 6.76 -1.54 5.91
CA THR A 26 5.97 -0.90 6.98
C THR A 26 4.84 -1.80 7.49
N LEU A 27 4.14 -2.52 6.61
CA LEU A 27 3.10 -3.48 7.01
C LEU A 27 3.66 -4.65 7.80
N VAL A 28 4.83 -5.17 7.42
CA VAL A 28 5.54 -6.19 8.20
C VAL A 28 5.94 -5.65 9.56
N GLU A 29 6.54 -4.45 9.61
CA GLU A 29 6.92 -3.84 10.88
C GLU A 29 5.71 -3.63 11.81
N TYR A 30 4.54 -3.28 11.29
CA TYR A 30 3.32 -3.22 12.10
C TYR A 30 2.96 -4.57 12.74
N ILE A 31 3.08 -5.68 12.01
CA ILE A 31 2.87 -7.03 12.57
C ILE A 31 3.87 -7.29 13.70
N LEU A 32 5.15 -6.99 13.47
CA LEU A 32 6.21 -7.21 14.46
C LEU A 32 6.01 -6.36 15.71
N MET A 33 5.67 -5.08 15.56
CA MET A 33 5.43 -4.16 16.68
C MET A 33 4.23 -4.57 17.53
N GLU A 34 3.12 -4.98 16.90
CA GLU A 34 1.97 -5.48 17.67
C GLU A 34 2.28 -6.85 18.30
N ASN A 35 3.11 -7.69 17.66
CA ASN A 35 3.58 -8.93 18.26
C ASN A 35 4.45 -8.71 19.50
N GLU A 36 5.29 -7.68 19.56
CA GLU A 36 6.05 -7.34 20.76
C GLU A 36 5.15 -7.00 21.96
N ARG A 37 3.94 -6.49 21.70
CA ARG A 37 2.95 -6.18 22.74
C ARG A 37 2.16 -7.42 23.17
N MET A 38 1.81 -8.27 22.22
CA MET A 38 0.90 -9.41 22.42
C MET A 38 1.62 -10.73 22.69
N ASP A 39 2.90 -10.79 22.37
CA ASP A 39 3.82 -11.89 22.64
C ASP A 39 3.38 -13.27 22.08
N LYS A 40 2.74 -13.28 20.90
CA LYS A 40 2.06 -14.49 20.38
C LYS A 40 2.97 -15.43 19.59
N TYR A 41 3.82 -14.88 18.74
CA TYR A 41 4.70 -15.64 17.85
C TYR A 41 6.17 -15.31 18.12
N HIS A 42 7.05 -16.24 17.77
CA HIS A 42 8.45 -15.94 17.57
C HIS A 42 8.70 -15.72 16.08
N PHE A 43 9.21 -14.56 15.70
CA PHE A 43 9.46 -14.22 14.31
C PHE A 43 10.94 -14.33 13.96
N THR A 44 11.24 -14.90 12.80
CA THR A 44 12.54 -14.73 12.13
C THR A 44 12.34 -13.89 10.87
N VAL A 45 12.98 -12.73 10.77
CA VAL A 45 12.80 -11.80 9.64
C VAL A 45 14.08 -11.72 8.82
N ILE A 46 14.01 -12.08 7.54
CA ILE A 46 15.13 -11.91 6.62
C ILE A 46 15.04 -10.54 5.97
N SER A 47 16.05 -9.71 6.23
CA SER A 47 16.09 -8.29 5.90
C SER A 47 17.40 -7.94 5.17
N VAL A 48 17.43 -6.84 4.42
CA VAL A 48 18.67 -6.34 3.82
C VAL A 48 19.46 -5.54 4.85
N GLU A 49 20.79 -5.66 4.81
CA GLU A 49 21.68 -4.95 5.71
C GLU A 49 21.51 -3.42 5.64
N ASP A 50 21.31 -2.81 6.81
CA ASP A 50 21.25 -1.38 7.06
C ASP A 50 21.59 -1.10 8.53
N ASP A 51 22.51 -0.17 8.80
CA ASP A 51 23.02 0.05 10.17
C ASP A 51 21.96 0.63 11.11
N GLN A 52 21.13 1.55 10.60
CA GLN A 52 20.02 2.10 11.38
C GLN A 52 18.99 1.02 11.68
N ALA A 53 18.66 0.16 10.71
CA ALA A 53 17.73 -0.95 10.93
C ALA A 53 18.28 -1.94 11.97
N LYS A 54 19.57 -2.31 11.89
CA LYS A 54 20.23 -3.15 12.91
C LYS A 54 20.15 -2.54 14.30
N GLN A 55 20.34 -1.23 14.42
CA GLN A 55 20.21 -0.54 15.70
C GLN A 55 18.77 -0.59 16.21
N GLN A 56 17.79 -0.29 15.35
CA GLN A 56 16.37 -0.34 15.70
C GLN A 56 15.90 -1.75 16.03
N SER A 57 16.44 -2.80 15.40
CA SER A 57 16.02 -4.19 15.66
C SER A 57 16.28 -4.64 17.10
N LYS A 58 17.21 -3.99 17.81
CA LYS A 58 17.52 -4.31 19.22
C LYS A 58 16.34 -4.07 20.18
N GLN A 59 15.33 -3.30 19.76
CA GLN A 59 14.13 -3.05 20.57
C GLN A 59 13.14 -4.22 20.55
N PHE A 60 13.25 -5.15 19.59
CA PHE A 60 12.37 -6.30 19.46
C PHE A 60 12.95 -7.47 20.28
N LYS A 61 12.17 -8.01 21.22
CA LYS A 61 12.58 -9.12 22.09
C LYS A 61 12.18 -10.48 21.53
N ASN A 62 11.12 -10.54 20.74
CA ASN A 62 10.53 -11.76 20.21
C ASN A 62 10.74 -11.91 18.69
N VAL A 63 11.64 -11.11 18.12
CA VAL A 63 11.99 -11.13 16.70
C VAL A 63 13.49 -11.31 16.53
N GLU A 64 13.88 -12.36 15.81
CA GLU A 64 15.23 -12.55 15.31
C GLU A 64 15.35 -11.94 13.91
N PHE A 65 16.27 -10.99 13.73
CA PHE A 65 16.55 -10.41 12.42
C PHE A 65 17.81 -11.02 11.82
N ILE A 66 17.69 -11.54 10.60
CA ILE A 66 18.84 -12.04 9.83
C ILE A 66 19.07 -11.10 8.65
N TYR A 67 20.16 -10.35 8.73
CA TYR A 67 20.54 -9.37 7.71
C TYR A 67 21.38 -9.99 6.61
N VAL A 68 20.98 -9.73 5.36
CA VAL A 68 21.71 -10.14 4.16
C VAL A 68 22.51 -8.96 3.64
N ASN A 69 23.83 -9.11 3.57
CA ASN A 69 24.73 -8.06 3.14
C ASN A 69 24.46 -7.65 1.70
N GLN A 70 24.50 -6.34 1.44
CA GLN A 70 24.38 -5.79 0.11
C GLN A 70 25.55 -6.23 -0.78
N SER A 71 25.27 -6.45 -2.06
CA SER A 71 26.26 -6.87 -3.06
C SER A 71 26.64 -5.71 -3.98
N ASN A 72 27.68 -5.91 -4.79
CA ASN A 72 28.11 -4.92 -5.76
C ASN A 72 26.95 -4.55 -6.73
N LYS A 73 26.64 -3.26 -6.82
CA LYS A 73 25.52 -2.73 -7.62
C LYS A 73 25.62 -3.06 -9.11
N LEU A 74 26.83 -3.09 -9.69
CA LEU A 74 27.05 -3.44 -11.10
C LEU A 74 26.72 -4.91 -11.36
N LEU A 75 27.24 -5.81 -10.52
CA LEU A 75 26.94 -7.24 -10.62
C LEU A 75 25.44 -7.51 -10.43
N ASN A 76 24.79 -6.81 -9.50
CA ASN A 76 23.36 -6.98 -9.27
C ASN A 76 22.52 -6.51 -10.47
N ARG A 77 22.94 -5.44 -11.17
CA ARG A 77 22.31 -4.99 -12.42
C ARG A 77 22.42 -6.04 -13.51
N LEU A 78 23.58 -6.70 -13.66
CA LEU A 78 23.76 -7.79 -14.63
C LEU A 78 22.85 -8.98 -14.32
N VAL A 79 22.80 -9.41 -13.06
CA VAL A 79 21.90 -10.49 -12.60
C VAL A 79 20.44 -10.13 -12.91
N PHE A 80 20.04 -8.89 -12.64
CA PHE A 80 18.68 -8.43 -12.93
C PHE A 80 18.37 -8.41 -14.43
N GLN A 81 19.32 -8.02 -15.28
CA GLN A 81 19.17 -8.08 -16.74
C GLN A 81 19.00 -9.52 -17.23
N MET A 82 19.83 -10.45 -16.76
CA MET A 82 19.68 -11.87 -17.08
C MET A 82 18.31 -12.41 -16.62
N TYR A 83 17.90 -12.08 -15.40
CA TYR A 83 16.59 -12.45 -14.86
C TYR A 83 15.46 -11.92 -15.75
N ARG A 84 15.56 -10.67 -16.22
CA ARG A 84 14.58 -10.06 -17.11
C ARG A 84 14.42 -10.81 -18.43
N VAL A 85 15.49 -11.37 -19.00
CA VAL A 85 15.41 -12.16 -20.24
C VAL A 85 14.86 -13.55 -19.94
N LEU A 86 15.45 -14.25 -18.97
CA LEU A 86 15.13 -15.64 -18.66
C LEU A 86 13.70 -15.85 -18.16
N LYS A 87 13.10 -14.86 -17.47
CA LYS A 87 11.71 -14.94 -17.03
C LYS A 87 10.72 -15.09 -18.20
N HIS A 88 11.02 -14.51 -19.37
CA HIS A 88 10.17 -14.63 -20.56
C HIS A 88 10.26 -16.04 -21.19
N MET A 89 11.35 -16.76 -20.91
CA MET A 89 11.56 -18.15 -21.30
C MET A 89 11.08 -19.14 -20.22
N ASN A 90 10.34 -18.70 -19.19
CA ASN A 90 9.93 -19.51 -18.03
C ASN A 90 11.10 -20.15 -17.25
N ILE A 91 12.29 -19.55 -17.33
CA ILE A 91 13.47 -19.91 -16.55
C ILE A 91 13.55 -18.97 -15.35
N TYR A 92 13.45 -19.54 -14.15
CA TYR A 92 13.39 -18.77 -12.90
C TYR A 92 14.73 -18.82 -12.17
N ILE A 93 15.46 -17.72 -12.24
CA ILE A 93 16.68 -17.48 -11.47
C ILE A 93 16.44 -16.43 -10.39
N PRO A 94 17.29 -16.38 -9.33
CA PRO A 94 17.27 -15.29 -8.37
C PRO A 94 17.33 -13.92 -9.07
N PHE A 95 16.41 -13.03 -8.73
CA PHE A 95 16.32 -11.71 -9.37
C PHE A 95 17.43 -10.75 -8.89
N SER A 96 18.05 -11.06 -7.76
CA SER A 96 19.15 -10.29 -7.17
C SER A 96 20.16 -11.21 -6.47
N LEU A 97 21.37 -10.69 -6.26
CA LEU A 97 22.40 -11.36 -5.48
C LEU A 97 22.01 -11.48 -4.01
N GLU A 98 21.32 -10.47 -3.48
CA GLU A 98 20.77 -10.47 -2.12
C GLU A 98 19.77 -11.60 -1.97
N PHE A 99 18.87 -11.79 -2.94
CA PHE A 99 17.92 -12.90 -2.89
C PHE A 99 18.63 -14.26 -2.99
N LYS A 100 19.69 -14.38 -3.79
CA LYS A 100 20.53 -15.60 -3.82
C LYS A 100 21.17 -15.89 -2.45
N LYS A 101 21.64 -14.86 -1.72
CA LYS A 101 22.15 -15.01 -0.35
C LYS A 101 21.02 -15.38 0.63
N CYS A 102 19.84 -14.78 0.50
CA CYS A 102 18.63 -15.14 1.25
C CYS A 102 18.31 -16.63 1.10
N LEU A 103 18.33 -17.18 -0.12
CA LEU A 103 18.13 -18.62 -0.34
C LEU A 103 19.19 -19.49 0.37
N LYS A 104 20.43 -19.02 0.53
CA LYS A 104 21.46 -19.75 1.29
C LYS A 104 21.17 -19.72 2.79
N VAL A 105 20.77 -18.57 3.32
CA VAL A 105 20.35 -18.41 4.73
C VAL A 105 19.18 -19.34 5.03
N LEU A 106 18.15 -19.33 4.17
CA LEU A 106 16.93 -20.14 4.34
C LEU A 106 17.20 -21.65 4.44
N LYS A 107 18.23 -22.17 3.78
CA LYS A 107 18.63 -23.59 3.89
C LYS A 107 19.09 -23.98 5.29
N ASN A 108 19.57 -23.01 6.07
CA ASN A 108 20.11 -23.24 7.40
C ASN A 108 19.10 -22.92 8.51
N ILE A 109 18.01 -22.21 8.20
CA ILE A 109 16.94 -21.93 9.17
C ILE A 109 16.13 -23.22 9.39
N LYS A 110 16.16 -23.73 10.62
CA LYS A 110 15.40 -24.91 11.05
C LYS A 110 14.28 -24.50 12.00
N ASN A 111 13.38 -25.44 12.32
CA ASN A 111 12.34 -25.33 13.36
C ASN A 111 11.28 -24.23 13.15
N GLN A 112 11.06 -23.82 11.90
CA GLN A 112 9.95 -22.92 11.57
C GLN A 112 8.65 -23.71 11.36
N ASP A 113 7.56 -23.24 11.97
CA ASP A 113 6.23 -23.76 11.72
C ASP A 113 5.71 -23.29 10.35
N MET A 114 6.02 -22.04 9.97
CA MET A 114 5.59 -21.38 8.74
C MET A 114 6.66 -20.45 8.16
N PHE A 115 6.65 -20.32 6.84
CA PHE A 115 7.38 -19.30 6.09
C PHE A 115 6.38 -18.46 5.30
N ILE A 116 6.51 -17.14 5.37
CA ILE A 116 5.67 -16.21 4.63
C ILE A 116 6.56 -15.46 3.64
N PHE A 117 6.35 -15.71 2.34
CA PHE A 117 6.99 -14.92 1.30
C PHE A 117 6.20 -13.63 1.06
N GLU A 118 6.79 -12.52 1.50
CA GLU A 118 6.13 -11.22 1.58
C GLU A 118 6.44 -10.38 0.34
N ALA A 119 5.39 -10.06 -0.42
CA ALA A 119 5.35 -9.19 -1.58
C ALA A 119 6.36 -9.49 -2.71
N GLY A 120 7.13 -10.58 -2.65
CA GLY A 120 8.21 -10.81 -3.58
C GLY A 120 7.80 -11.23 -4.99
N PRO A 121 8.72 -11.16 -5.97
CA PRO A 121 8.41 -11.59 -7.34
C PRO A 121 8.01 -13.06 -7.35
N THR A 122 6.81 -13.37 -7.84
CA THR A 122 6.27 -14.75 -7.82
C THR A 122 7.06 -15.72 -8.70
N THR A 123 7.95 -15.21 -9.55
CA THR A 123 8.95 -16.00 -10.27
C THR A 123 9.94 -16.69 -9.32
N GLN A 124 10.07 -16.24 -8.08
CA GLN A 124 10.97 -16.84 -7.09
C GLN A 124 10.36 -18.04 -6.35
N LEU A 125 9.04 -18.25 -6.48
CA LEU A 125 8.34 -19.34 -5.80
C LEU A 125 8.94 -20.73 -6.11
N PRO A 126 9.31 -21.06 -7.37
CA PRO A 126 9.93 -22.36 -7.66
C PRO A 126 11.32 -22.55 -7.07
N ALA A 127 12.05 -21.47 -6.74
CA ALA A 127 13.32 -21.56 -6.04
C ALA A 127 13.11 -21.77 -4.53
N LEU A 128 12.13 -21.05 -3.95
CA LEU A 128 11.74 -21.20 -2.55
C LEU A 128 11.18 -22.59 -2.26
N SER A 129 10.32 -23.13 -3.13
CA SER A 129 9.70 -24.46 -2.95
C SER A 129 10.66 -25.64 -3.04
N LYS A 130 11.91 -25.42 -3.49
CA LYS A 130 12.98 -26.43 -3.45
C LYS A 130 13.66 -26.52 -2.09
N ILE A 131 13.48 -25.50 -1.24
CA ILE A 131 14.16 -25.35 0.05
C ILE A 131 13.13 -25.43 1.18
N ILE A 132 11.94 -24.88 0.96
CA ILE A 132 10.86 -24.80 1.94
C ILE A 132 9.77 -25.81 1.56
N PRO A 133 9.34 -26.68 2.49
CA PRO A 133 8.20 -27.57 2.28
C PRO A 133 6.95 -26.79 1.87
N LYS A 134 6.24 -27.29 0.85
CA LYS A 134 5.05 -26.62 0.29
C LYS A 134 4.00 -26.30 1.36
N ASP A 135 3.75 -27.25 2.25
CA ASP A 135 2.77 -27.15 3.35
C ASP A 135 3.12 -26.03 4.34
N LYS A 136 4.40 -25.63 4.42
CA LYS A 136 4.90 -24.56 5.27
C LYS A 136 5.09 -23.21 4.57
N LEU A 137 4.97 -23.13 3.26
CA LEU A 137 5.16 -21.89 2.51
C LEU A 137 3.82 -21.20 2.25
N LEU A 138 3.65 -20.01 2.81
CA LEU A 138 2.57 -19.07 2.52
C LEU A 138 3.10 -17.95 1.63
N VAL A 139 2.24 -17.38 0.80
CA VAL A 139 2.62 -16.32 -0.14
C VAL A 139 1.70 -15.14 0.02
N HIS A 140 2.23 -14.01 0.51
CA HIS A 140 1.48 -12.77 0.71
C HIS A 140 1.75 -11.80 -0.44
N ILE A 141 0.73 -11.50 -1.25
CA ILE A 141 0.88 -10.69 -2.48
C ILE A 141 0.14 -9.35 -2.42
N HIS A 142 0.85 -8.31 -2.85
CA HIS A 142 0.39 -6.91 -2.88
C HIS A 142 0.10 -6.41 -4.31
N TRP A 143 0.03 -7.32 -5.28
CA TRP A 143 -0.22 -7.10 -6.71
C TRP A 143 -0.81 -8.39 -7.29
N ASP A 144 -1.22 -8.42 -8.57
CA ASP A 144 -1.93 -9.55 -9.18
C ASP A 144 -1.14 -10.90 -9.21
N GLY A 145 0.14 -10.85 -8.86
CA GLY A 145 1.04 -12.00 -8.75
C GLY A 145 1.41 -12.63 -10.09
N MET A 146 0.80 -12.24 -11.22
CA MET A 146 0.86 -12.94 -12.51
C MET A 146 0.83 -14.47 -12.31
N GLY A 147 -0.20 -14.94 -11.60
CA GLY A 147 -0.35 -16.33 -11.21
C GLY A 147 -0.37 -17.28 -12.41
N ASN A 148 0.17 -18.49 -12.22
CA ASN A 148 -0.02 -19.60 -13.15
C ASN A 148 0.05 -20.94 -12.41
N LYS A 149 -0.41 -22.03 -13.03
CA LYS A 149 -0.46 -23.36 -12.41
C LYS A 149 0.89 -23.83 -11.83
N ARG A 150 2.02 -23.49 -12.47
CA ARG A 150 3.35 -23.88 -12.01
C ARG A 150 3.73 -23.16 -10.71
N LYS A 151 3.52 -21.85 -10.65
CA LYS A 151 3.75 -21.03 -9.44
C LYS A 151 2.82 -21.42 -8.31
N ASP A 152 1.54 -21.65 -8.61
CA ASP A 152 0.54 -22.01 -7.60
C ASP A 152 0.88 -23.32 -6.86
N LYS A 153 1.44 -24.31 -7.57
CA LYS A 153 1.88 -25.58 -6.95
C LYS A 153 3.00 -25.44 -5.92
N CYS A 154 3.68 -24.30 -5.85
CA CYS A 154 4.87 -24.10 -5.02
C CYS A 154 4.58 -23.84 -3.53
N PHE A 155 3.34 -23.53 -3.15
CA PHE A 155 2.99 -23.08 -1.79
C PHE A 155 1.60 -23.59 -1.36
N SER A 156 1.30 -23.52 -0.06
CA SER A 156 0.06 -24.04 0.53
C SER A 156 -1.09 -23.04 0.44
N TYR A 157 -0.93 -21.81 0.94
CA TYR A 157 -1.97 -20.77 0.90
C TYR A 157 -1.48 -19.45 0.29
N LEU A 158 -2.40 -18.79 -0.41
CA LEU A 158 -2.23 -17.43 -0.90
C LEU A 158 -2.90 -16.46 0.06
N ILE A 159 -2.17 -15.44 0.48
CA ILE A 159 -2.68 -14.32 1.26
C ILE A 159 -2.70 -13.10 0.33
N PRO A 160 -3.79 -12.77 -0.34
CA PRO A 160 -3.87 -11.54 -1.13
C PRO A 160 -4.28 -10.35 -0.25
N VAL A 161 -3.86 -9.14 -0.63
CA VAL A 161 -4.29 -7.92 0.08
C VAL A 161 -5.75 -7.54 -0.14
N SER A 162 -6.42 -8.16 -1.10
CA SER A 162 -7.85 -7.97 -1.37
C SER A 162 -8.43 -9.21 -2.04
N ASN A 163 -9.76 -9.38 -1.97
CA ASN A 163 -10.45 -10.42 -2.73
C ASN A 163 -10.23 -10.25 -4.23
N TYR A 164 -10.22 -9.01 -4.73
CA TYR A 164 -9.92 -8.73 -6.13
C TYR A 164 -8.62 -9.42 -6.55
N ILE A 165 -7.53 -9.22 -5.79
CA ILE A 165 -6.23 -9.85 -6.10
C ILE A 165 -6.26 -11.37 -5.96
N GLY A 166 -6.95 -11.88 -4.95
CA GLY A 166 -7.20 -13.32 -4.80
C GLY A 166 -7.90 -13.92 -6.02
N GLU A 167 -8.96 -13.27 -6.50
CA GLU A 167 -9.72 -13.71 -7.66
C GLU A 167 -8.92 -13.61 -8.96
N GLN A 168 -8.06 -12.60 -9.13
CA GLN A 168 -7.14 -12.56 -10.28
C GLN A 168 -6.19 -13.76 -10.26
N TRP A 169 -5.59 -14.07 -9.12
CA TRP A 169 -4.74 -15.25 -8.97
C TRP A 169 -5.52 -16.53 -9.28
N ARG A 170 -6.73 -16.66 -8.73
CA ARG A 170 -7.61 -17.83 -8.92
C ARG A 170 -7.96 -18.03 -10.39
N LYS A 171 -8.39 -16.97 -11.09
CA LYS A 171 -8.72 -17.02 -12.53
C LYS A 171 -7.54 -17.48 -13.37
N ASN A 172 -6.33 -17.00 -13.06
CA ASN A 172 -5.13 -17.34 -13.81
C ASN A 172 -4.55 -18.74 -13.51
N THR A 173 -4.92 -19.33 -12.36
CA THR A 173 -4.31 -20.59 -11.87
C THR A 173 -5.28 -21.76 -11.83
N GLY A 174 -6.58 -21.49 -11.65
CA GLY A 174 -7.61 -22.49 -11.36
C GLY A 174 -7.54 -23.05 -9.94
N CYS A 175 -6.84 -22.39 -9.00
CA CYS A 175 -6.75 -22.90 -7.63
C CYS A 175 -8.09 -22.83 -6.88
N SER A 176 -8.22 -23.60 -5.81
CA SER A 176 -9.47 -23.63 -5.02
C SER A 176 -9.63 -22.33 -4.21
N LYS A 177 -10.88 -21.93 -3.97
CA LYS A 177 -11.18 -20.74 -3.15
C LYS A 177 -10.68 -20.88 -1.71
N GLN A 178 -10.69 -22.10 -1.16
CA GLN A 178 -10.20 -22.37 0.21
C GLN A 178 -8.70 -22.04 0.38
N LYS A 179 -7.92 -22.09 -0.71
CA LYS A 179 -6.49 -21.75 -0.71
C LYS A 179 -6.22 -20.25 -0.53
N ILE A 180 -7.22 -19.41 -0.79
CA ILE A 180 -7.09 -17.94 -0.80
C ILE A 180 -7.65 -17.39 0.51
N LYS A 181 -6.79 -16.74 1.29
CA LYS A 181 -7.12 -16.18 2.61
C LYS A 181 -6.74 -14.68 2.62
N PRO A 182 -7.64 -13.76 2.25
CA PRO A 182 -7.32 -12.34 2.16
C PRO A 182 -6.90 -11.72 3.49
N LEU A 183 -5.89 -10.84 3.44
CA LEU A 183 -5.45 -10.02 4.57
C LEU A 183 -5.38 -8.56 4.11
N TYR A 184 -6.43 -7.79 4.42
CA TYR A 184 -6.49 -6.39 4.01
C TYR A 184 -5.43 -5.54 4.72
N ASN A 185 -4.67 -4.79 3.93
CA ASN A 185 -3.72 -3.80 4.44
C ASN A 185 -4.32 -2.80 5.45
N CYS A 186 -3.43 -2.18 6.22
CA CYS A 186 -3.75 -1.21 7.25
C CYS A 186 -2.88 0.04 7.15
N VAL A 187 -3.20 1.04 7.95
CA VAL A 187 -2.35 2.20 8.21
C VAL A 187 -2.26 2.47 9.70
N ASN A 188 -1.21 3.17 10.14
CA ASN A 188 -1.19 3.77 11.47
C ASN A 188 -2.17 4.96 11.48
N ILE A 189 -3.42 4.69 11.83
CA ILE A 189 -4.49 5.70 11.81
C ILE A 189 -4.25 6.81 12.83
N GLU A 190 -3.54 6.53 13.93
CA GLU A 190 -3.19 7.50 14.96
C GLU A 190 -2.28 8.62 14.42
N ARG A 191 -1.56 8.36 13.33
CA ARG A 191 -0.81 9.40 12.60
C ARG A 191 -1.73 10.40 11.91
N PHE A 192 -2.90 9.95 11.45
CA PHE A 192 -3.84 10.71 10.63
C PHE A 192 -5.01 11.28 11.43
N ASP A 193 -5.36 10.70 12.57
CA ASP A 193 -6.39 11.23 13.49
C ASP A 193 -5.93 12.46 14.30
N LYS A 194 -4.71 12.95 14.04
CA LYS A 194 -4.20 14.20 14.61
C LYS A 194 -4.99 15.38 14.06
N ILE A 195 -5.67 16.11 14.93
CA ILE A 195 -6.38 17.34 14.60
C ILE A 195 -5.41 18.52 14.78
N ILE A 196 -5.32 19.37 13.77
CA ILE A 196 -4.64 20.67 13.89
C ILE A 196 -5.64 21.77 14.22
N THR A 197 -5.19 22.77 14.97
CA THR A 197 -6.00 23.92 15.39
C THR A 197 -6.46 24.74 14.18
N GLU A 198 -7.54 25.51 14.34
CA GLU A 198 -7.99 26.43 13.28
C GLU A 198 -6.91 27.45 12.89
N GLN A 199 -6.09 27.89 13.85
CA GLN A 199 -4.94 28.75 13.58
C GLN A 199 -3.89 28.06 12.70
N GLU A 200 -3.53 26.81 13.00
CA GLU A 200 -2.62 26.02 12.17
C GLU A 200 -3.18 25.76 10.77
N LYS A 201 -4.50 25.57 10.64
CA LYS A 201 -5.16 25.44 9.32
C LYS A 201 -5.01 26.73 8.52
N LYS A 202 -5.30 27.89 9.12
CA LYS A 202 -5.15 29.21 8.48
C LYS A 202 -3.70 29.47 8.06
N GLU A 203 -2.75 29.17 8.93
CA GLU A 203 -1.32 29.31 8.63
C GLU A 203 -0.87 28.40 7.48
N LEU A 204 -1.33 27.15 7.46
CA LEU A 204 -1.03 26.22 6.37
C LEU A 204 -1.65 26.69 5.06
N LYS A 205 -2.93 27.11 5.06
CA LYS A 205 -3.60 27.69 3.88
C LYS A 205 -2.82 28.91 3.37
N LYS A 206 -2.49 29.86 4.25
CA LYS A 206 -1.70 31.05 3.92
C LYS A 206 -0.34 30.69 3.31
N LYS A 207 0.38 29.74 3.90
CA LYS A 207 1.68 29.26 3.40
C LYS A 207 1.58 28.65 1.99
N LEU A 208 0.47 27.99 1.69
CA LEU A 208 0.21 27.38 0.38
C LEU A 208 -0.37 28.37 -0.63
N GLY A 209 -0.76 29.58 -0.22
CA GLY A 209 -1.45 30.55 -1.07
C GLY A 209 -2.94 30.23 -1.27
N ILE A 210 -3.54 29.42 -0.39
CA ILE A 210 -4.97 29.10 -0.39
C ILE A 210 -5.72 30.24 0.33
N PRO A 211 -6.70 30.91 -0.31
CA PRO A 211 -7.58 31.87 0.34
C PRO A 211 -8.31 31.22 1.52
N GLU A 212 -8.47 31.95 2.62
CA GLU A 212 -8.98 31.38 3.87
C GLU A 212 -10.38 30.76 3.71
N GLN A 213 -11.25 31.45 2.96
CA GLN A 213 -12.62 31.04 2.66
C GLN A 213 -12.72 29.86 1.69
N ASN A 214 -11.67 29.56 0.92
CA ASN A 214 -11.76 28.55 -0.11
C ASN A 214 -11.92 27.15 0.49
N ARG A 215 -12.81 26.36 -0.12
CA ARG A 215 -12.90 24.92 0.10
C ARG A 215 -11.73 24.23 -0.59
N VAL A 216 -11.19 23.18 0.01
CA VAL A 216 -10.02 22.46 -0.52
C VAL A 216 -10.41 21.07 -0.99
N ILE A 217 -10.21 20.82 -2.29
CA ILE A 217 -10.28 19.48 -2.88
C ILE A 217 -8.86 18.92 -2.89
N LEU A 218 -8.65 17.75 -2.31
CA LEU A 218 -7.34 17.14 -2.14
C LEU A 218 -7.17 15.91 -3.04
N PHE A 219 -6.03 15.84 -3.72
CA PHE A 219 -5.48 14.62 -4.28
C PHE A 219 -4.14 14.31 -3.60
N THR A 220 -3.97 13.06 -3.16
CA THR A 220 -2.71 12.54 -2.61
C THR A 220 -2.32 11.25 -3.35
N GLY A 221 -1.11 11.21 -3.92
CA GLY A 221 -0.65 10.00 -4.61
C GLY A 221 0.58 10.18 -5.49
N ARG A 222 0.96 9.12 -6.19
CA ARG A 222 2.02 9.22 -7.22
C ARG A 222 1.49 10.00 -8.43
N ILE A 223 2.33 10.86 -8.99
CA ILE A 223 2.00 11.61 -10.22
C ILE A 223 2.37 10.75 -11.43
N VAL A 224 1.48 9.82 -11.75
CA VAL A 224 1.56 8.90 -12.88
C VAL A 224 0.17 8.74 -13.50
N GLU A 225 0.10 8.40 -14.79
CA GLU A 225 -1.15 8.33 -15.55
C GLU A 225 -2.18 7.40 -14.90
N GLU A 226 -1.72 6.29 -14.33
CA GLU A 226 -2.55 5.31 -13.63
C GLU A 226 -3.36 5.88 -12.47
N LYS A 227 -2.94 7.04 -11.92
CA LYS A 227 -3.61 7.67 -10.77
C LYS A 227 -4.65 8.72 -11.14
N GLY A 228 -4.86 8.96 -12.43
CA GLY A 228 -6.00 9.73 -12.93
C GLY A 228 -5.94 11.25 -12.67
N VAL A 229 -4.73 11.80 -12.47
CA VAL A 229 -4.55 13.22 -12.14
C VAL A 229 -5.05 14.11 -13.27
N ARG A 230 -4.83 13.70 -14.53
CA ARG A 230 -5.32 14.41 -15.72
C ARG A 230 -6.85 14.50 -15.72
N GLU A 231 -7.53 13.41 -15.41
CA GLU A 231 -8.99 13.31 -15.36
C GLU A 231 -9.56 14.19 -14.25
N LEU A 232 -8.88 14.26 -13.09
CA LEU A 232 -9.25 15.19 -12.02
C LEU A 232 -9.06 16.65 -12.42
N LEU A 233 -7.97 16.99 -13.09
CA LEU A 233 -7.73 18.35 -13.58
C LEU A 233 -8.83 18.78 -14.56
N GLN A 234 -9.23 17.89 -15.46
CA GLN A 234 -10.34 18.14 -16.41
C GLN A 234 -11.67 18.28 -15.68
N ALA A 235 -11.96 17.42 -14.71
CA ALA A 235 -13.19 17.48 -13.91
C ALA A 235 -13.24 18.76 -13.07
N PHE A 236 -12.10 19.20 -12.55
CA PHE A 236 -12.01 20.42 -11.74
C PHE A 236 -12.38 21.68 -12.54
N GLN A 237 -12.15 21.70 -13.86
CA GLN A 237 -12.61 22.80 -14.71
C GLN A 237 -14.14 22.92 -14.79
N GLN A 238 -14.87 21.84 -14.48
CA GLN A 238 -16.33 21.78 -14.52
C GLN A 238 -16.98 22.03 -13.13
N VAL A 239 -16.18 22.34 -12.10
CA VAL A 239 -16.69 22.65 -10.76
C VAL A 239 -17.37 24.02 -10.77
N GLN A 240 -18.60 24.08 -10.26
CA GLN A 240 -19.50 25.24 -10.37
C GLN A 240 -19.23 26.36 -9.33
N TYR A 241 -18.21 26.18 -8.49
CA TYR A 241 -17.90 27.05 -7.36
C TYR A 241 -16.53 27.71 -7.57
N ASP A 242 -16.44 29.03 -7.42
CA ASP A 242 -15.18 29.77 -7.63
C ASP A 242 -14.29 29.82 -6.37
N ASP A 243 -14.88 29.66 -5.19
CA ASP A 243 -14.23 29.61 -3.88
C ASP A 243 -13.68 28.21 -3.56
N VAL A 244 -13.02 27.58 -4.53
CA VAL A 244 -12.48 26.22 -4.41
C VAL A 244 -11.04 26.15 -4.92
N THR A 245 -10.18 25.52 -4.13
CA THR A 245 -8.79 25.24 -4.50
C THR A 245 -8.57 23.74 -4.66
N LEU A 246 -8.00 23.32 -5.77
CA LEU A 246 -7.51 21.95 -5.93
C LEU A 246 -6.07 21.87 -5.42
N LEU A 247 -5.84 21.03 -4.41
CA LEU A 247 -4.54 20.76 -3.80
C LEU A 247 -4.06 19.37 -4.23
N ILE A 248 -2.96 19.33 -4.98
CA ILE A 248 -2.33 18.10 -5.48
C ILE A 248 -1.03 17.90 -4.70
N ILE A 249 -0.93 16.74 -4.03
CA ILE A 249 0.25 16.33 -3.27
C ILE A 249 0.77 15.03 -3.86
N GLY A 250 2.02 15.03 -4.28
CA GLY A 250 2.58 13.87 -4.94
C GLY A 250 3.85 14.15 -5.70
N SER A 251 4.54 13.08 -6.07
CA SER A 251 5.56 13.10 -7.12
C SER A 251 5.56 11.73 -7.79
N ALA A 252 6.14 11.61 -8.98
CA ALA A 252 6.27 10.30 -9.62
C ALA A 252 7.21 9.35 -8.81
N ASN A 253 8.25 9.91 -8.19
CA ASN A 253 9.38 9.16 -7.64
C ASN A 253 9.72 9.54 -6.17
N PHE A 254 8.72 9.70 -5.31
CA PHE A 254 8.89 9.97 -3.86
C PHE A 254 9.89 11.10 -3.53
N GLY A 255 9.90 12.18 -4.31
CA GLY A 255 10.78 13.34 -4.11
C GLY A 255 12.14 13.25 -4.80
N SER A 256 12.39 12.28 -5.68
CA SER A 256 13.58 12.31 -6.56
C SER A 256 13.56 13.56 -7.43
N LYS A 257 14.72 14.16 -7.71
CA LYS A 257 14.85 15.40 -8.49
C LYS A 257 14.48 15.29 -9.98
N THR A 258 14.17 14.09 -10.49
CA THR A 258 13.83 13.88 -11.91
C THR A 258 12.32 13.76 -12.10
N ASN A 259 11.73 14.82 -12.68
CA ASN A 259 10.32 14.82 -13.08
C ASN A 259 10.10 13.95 -14.31
N THR A 260 9.04 13.14 -14.28
CA THR A 260 8.64 12.32 -15.44
C THR A 260 7.98 13.17 -16.53
N PRO A 261 7.89 12.69 -17.79
CA PRO A 261 7.13 13.39 -18.84
C PRO A 261 5.69 13.70 -18.43
N TYR A 262 5.01 12.76 -17.77
CA TYR A 262 3.65 12.95 -17.27
C TYR A 262 3.56 14.02 -16.18
N GLU A 263 4.51 14.05 -15.25
CA GLU A 263 4.56 15.07 -14.21
C GLU A 263 4.79 16.48 -14.78
N LYS A 264 5.60 16.59 -15.84
CA LYS A 264 5.77 17.85 -16.58
C LYS A 264 4.49 18.26 -17.32
N GLU A 265 3.76 17.30 -17.88
CA GLU A 265 2.47 17.56 -18.53
C GLU A 265 1.44 18.07 -17.51
N VAL A 266 1.30 17.40 -16.36
CA VAL A 266 0.45 17.82 -15.25
C VAL A 266 0.79 19.24 -14.81
N ALA A 267 2.07 19.56 -14.63
CA ALA A 267 2.50 20.91 -14.26
C ALA A 267 2.08 21.96 -15.31
N LYS A 268 2.20 21.67 -16.61
CA LYS A 268 1.76 22.57 -17.69
C LYS A 268 0.24 22.79 -17.68
N ILE A 269 -0.54 21.73 -17.45
CA ILE A 269 -2.01 21.86 -17.34
C ILE A 269 -2.39 22.75 -16.16
N ILE A 270 -1.66 22.62 -15.04
CA ILE A 270 -1.85 23.42 -13.84
C ILE A 270 -1.49 24.90 -14.10
N GLU A 271 -0.34 25.17 -14.71
CA GLU A 271 0.11 26.53 -15.06
C GLU A 271 -0.85 27.24 -16.02
N ALA A 272 -1.46 26.49 -16.95
CA ALA A 272 -2.42 27.02 -17.91
C ALA A 272 -3.86 27.15 -17.36
N SER A 273 -4.13 26.64 -16.16
CA SER A 273 -5.48 26.62 -15.59
C SER A 273 -5.88 28.02 -15.11
N PRO A 274 -7.08 28.53 -15.48
CA PRO A 274 -7.61 29.78 -14.91
C PRO A 274 -8.09 29.60 -13.47
N ARG A 275 -8.29 28.36 -13.03
CA ARG A 275 -8.73 27.99 -11.67
C ARG A 275 -7.53 27.79 -10.75
N GLN A 276 -7.75 28.02 -9.45
CA GLN A 276 -6.70 27.88 -8.46
C GLN A 276 -6.34 26.41 -8.18
N ILE A 277 -5.14 26.02 -8.60
CA ILE A 277 -4.59 24.68 -8.40
C ILE A 277 -3.19 24.81 -7.78
N ILE A 278 -2.95 24.09 -6.68
CA ILE A 278 -1.67 24.07 -5.98
C ILE A 278 -1.06 22.69 -6.09
N PHE A 279 0.15 22.63 -6.63
CA PHE A 279 0.93 21.40 -6.69
C PHE A 279 2.14 21.49 -5.75
N THR A 280 2.12 20.72 -4.66
CA THR A 280 3.15 20.83 -3.61
C THR A 280 4.42 20.03 -3.91
N GLY A 281 4.38 19.15 -4.90
CA GLY A 281 5.35 18.07 -5.03
C GLY A 281 5.24 17.07 -3.87
N PHE A 282 6.37 16.42 -3.54
CA PHE A 282 6.42 15.39 -2.50
C PHE A 282 6.28 15.98 -1.09
N VAL A 283 5.32 15.45 -0.33
CA VAL A 283 5.17 15.67 1.11
C VAL A 283 5.40 14.36 1.84
N HIS A 284 6.29 14.39 2.84
CA HIS A 284 6.58 13.21 3.65
C HIS A 284 5.34 12.75 4.44
N GLN A 285 5.13 11.44 4.51
CA GLN A 285 3.97 10.80 5.15
C GLN A 285 3.66 11.31 6.57
N THR A 286 4.68 11.67 7.36
CA THR A 286 4.50 12.17 8.73
C THR A 286 3.86 13.55 8.81
N LYS A 287 3.77 14.27 7.69
CA LYS A 287 3.16 15.60 7.58
C LYS A 287 1.82 15.59 6.85
N LEU A 288 1.46 14.49 6.18
CA LEU A 288 0.24 14.42 5.34
C LEU A 288 -1.04 14.71 6.12
N TYR A 289 -1.11 14.30 7.40
CA TYR A 289 -2.28 14.56 8.25
C TYR A 289 -2.68 16.06 8.27
N LYS A 290 -1.72 16.98 8.21
CA LYS A 290 -2.00 18.42 8.19
C LYS A 290 -2.76 18.85 6.94
N TYR A 291 -2.45 18.24 5.80
CA TYR A 291 -3.08 18.55 4.52
C TYR A 291 -4.48 17.94 4.41
N TYR A 292 -4.66 16.72 4.92
CA TYR A 292 -6.01 16.15 5.05
C TYR A 292 -6.90 16.98 5.99
N ASN A 293 -6.36 17.58 7.05
CA ASN A 293 -7.12 18.41 7.98
C ASN A 293 -7.62 19.76 7.40
N ILE A 294 -6.98 20.27 6.34
CA ILE A 294 -7.49 21.44 5.62
C ILE A 294 -8.36 21.05 4.42
N ALA A 295 -8.42 19.77 4.08
CA ALA A 295 -9.18 19.25 2.96
C ALA A 295 -10.64 19.02 3.32
N ASP A 296 -11.51 19.43 2.40
CA ASP A 296 -12.95 19.31 2.51
C ASP A 296 -13.50 18.11 1.75
N ILE A 297 -12.84 17.77 0.64
CA ILE A 297 -13.12 16.60 -0.20
C ILE A 297 -11.78 16.02 -0.62
N ALA A 298 -11.64 14.70 -0.58
CA ALA A 298 -10.52 13.99 -1.20
C ALA A 298 -11.01 13.25 -2.45
N VAL A 299 -10.19 13.24 -3.50
CA VAL A 299 -10.53 12.60 -4.78
C VAL A 299 -9.43 11.65 -5.21
N MET A 300 -9.81 10.40 -5.49
CA MET A 300 -8.93 9.30 -5.89
C MET A 300 -9.41 8.67 -7.21
N PRO A 301 -9.13 9.31 -8.36
CA PRO A 301 -9.65 8.92 -9.67
C PRO A 301 -8.81 7.82 -10.34
N SER A 302 -8.35 6.82 -9.59
CA SER A 302 -7.40 5.82 -10.12
C SER A 302 -7.94 5.13 -11.38
N LEU A 303 -7.11 5.06 -12.42
CA LEU A 303 -7.41 4.35 -13.66
C LEU A 303 -6.93 2.88 -13.62
N PHE A 304 -6.01 2.60 -12.69
CA PHE A 304 -5.40 1.29 -12.51
C PHE A 304 -6.20 0.42 -11.53
N GLN A 305 -6.11 -0.90 -11.70
CA GLN A 305 -6.71 -1.87 -10.81
C GLN A 305 -5.92 -1.93 -9.48
N ASP A 306 -6.08 -0.91 -8.64
CA ASP A 306 -5.33 -0.76 -7.39
C ASP A 306 -5.58 -1.94 -6.45
N PRO A 307 -4.54 -2.67 -6.00
CA PRO A 307 -4.71 -3.86 -5.18
C PRO A 307 -5.20 -3.53 -3.76
N ALA A 308 -4.67 -2.45 -3.18
CA ALA A 308 -4.91 -2.02 -1.81
C ALA A 308 -4.50 -0.53 -1.63
N PRO A 309 -5.39 0.43 -1.95
CA PRO A 309 -5.07 1.87 -1.91
C PRO A 309 -4.97 2.39 -0.47
N LEU A 310 -3.76 2.41 0.12
CA LEU A 310 -3.57 2.91 1.50
C LEU A 310 -4.11 4.34 1.69
N VAL A 311 -4.01 5.18 0.66
CA VAL A 311 -4.53 6.56 0.67
C VAL A 311 -6.04 6.62 0.96
N CYS A 312 -6.84 5.62 0.55
CA CYS A 312 -8.25 5.56 0.92
C CYS A 312 -8.42 5.41 2.44
N ILE A 313 -7.54 4.64 3.09
CA ILE A 313 -7.55 4.43 4.54
C ILE A 313 -7.06 5.69 5.25
N GLU A 314 -5.99 6.32 4.75
CA GLU A 314 -5.45 7.59 5.28
C GLU A 314 -6.48 8.71 5.25
N THR A 315 -7.18 8.86 4.11
CA THR A 315 -8.27 9.83 3.92
C THR A 315 -9.41 9.57 4.89
N GLN A 316 -9.79 8.30 5.06
CA GLN A 316 -10.88 7.94 5.96
C GLN A 316 -10.50 8.18 7.43
N ALA A 317 -9.24 7.97 7.80
CA ALA A 317 -8.74 8.20 9.15
C ALA A 317 -8.84 9.68 9.57
N THR A 318 -8.77 10.63 8.64
CA THR A 318 -8.98 12.06 8.93
C THR A 318 -10.45 12.47 8.95
N GLY A 319 -11.35 11.60 8.51
CA GLY A 319 -12.77 11.93 8.33
C GLY A 319 -13.03 12.84 7.13
N THR A 320 -12.11 12.87 6.16
CA THR A 320 -12.30 13.64 4.93
C THR A 320 -13.22 12.84 3.98
N PRO A 321 -14.33 13.41 3.49
CA PRO A 321 -15.19 12.77 2.49
C PRO A 321 -14.39 12.36 1.25
N LEU A 322 -14.59 11.12 0.79
CA LEU A 322 -13.82 10.54 -0.31
C LEU A 322 -14.70 10.32 -1.55
N ILE A 323 -14.22 10.76 -2.71
CA ILE A 323 -14.68 10.33 -4.03
C ILE A 323 -13.60 9.43 -4.62
N ALA A 324 -13.92 8.21 -5.02
CA ALA A 324 -12.93 7.29 -5.58
C ALA A 324 -13.49 6.47 -6.74
N THR A 325 -12.63 6.06 -7.68
CA THR A 325 -13.04 5.14 -8.74
C THR A 325 -13.26 3.72 -8.23
N ARG A 326 -14.25 3.02 -8.77
CA ARG A 326 -14.59 1.64 -8.48
C ARG A 326 -13.70 0.69 -9.29
N VAL A 327 -12.42 0.63 -8.95
CA VAL A 327 -11.44 -0.24 -9.60
C VAL A 327 -10.62 -1.04 -8.60
N GLY A 328 -10.18 -2.23 -9.01
CA GLY A 328 -9.37 -3.14 -8.22
C GLY A 328 -10.01 -3.46 -6.86
N GLY A 329 -9.18 -3.39 -5.82
CA GLY A 329 -9.57 -3.53 -4.43
C GLY A 329 -10.12 -2.25 -3.79
N ILE A 330 -10.15 -1.08 -4.46
CA ILE A 330 -10.67 0.17 -3.85
C ILE A 330 -12.02 -0.03 -3.14
N PRO A 331 -13.03 -0.70 -3.76
CA PRO A 331 -14.33 -0.89 -3.11
C PRO A 331 -14.31 -1.77 -1.85
N GLU A 332 -13.23 -2.50 -1.61
CA GLU A 332 -13.05 -3.36 -0.44
C GLU A 332 -12.47 -2.61 0.77
N TYR A 333 -11.97 -1.39 0.57
CA TYR A 333 -11.36 -0.54 1.61
C TYR A 333 -12.25 0.63 2.05
N VAL A 334 -13.42 0.78 1.43
CA VAL A 334 -14.41 1.83 1.73
C VAL A 334 -15.79 1.21 1.87
N THR A 335 -16.71 1.93 2.51
CA THR A 335 -18.12 1.56 2.56
C THR A 335 -18.93 2.49 1.66
N LYS A 336 -20.17 2.12 1.36
CA LYS A 336 -21.12 2.97 0.61
C LYS A 336 -21.38 4.32 1.30
N ASP A 337 -21.18 4.37 2.62
CA ASP A 337 -21.46 5.54 3.46
C ASP A 337 -20.18 6.34 3.76
N SER A 338 -18.98 5.77 3.58
CA SER A 338 -17.70 6.47 3.77
C SER A 338 -17.11 7.08 2.50
N ALA A 339 -17.55 6.65 1.31
CA ALA A 339 -17.05 7.15 0.04
C ALA A 339 -18.09 7.11 -1.08
N LEU A 340 -18.02 8.07 -2.00
CA LEU A 340 -18.74 8.03 -3.26
C LEU A 340 -17.89 7.31 -4.30
N LEU A 341 -18.33 6.11 -4.69
CA LEU A 341 -17.67 5.30 -5.71
C LEU A 341 -18.23 5.59 -7.11
N ILE A 342 -17.35 5.93 -8.04
CA ILE A 342 -17.67 6.21 -9.45
C ILE A 342 -17.05 5.16 -10.37
N ASP A 343 -17.75 4.79 -11.44
CA ASP A 343 -17.23 3.81 -12.38
C ASP A 343 -16.20 4.43 -13.32
N LYS A 344 -15.18 3.64 -13.71
CA LYS A 344 -14.16 4.05 -14.67
C LYS A 344 -14.67 3.82 -16.10
N ASP A 345 -15.49 4.73 -16.59
CA ASP A 345 -16.08 4.69 -17.93
C ASP A 345 -15.78 5.97 -18.74
N LYS A 346 -16.40 6.10 -19.92
CA LYS A 346 -16.25 7.28 -20.80
C LYS A 346 -16.73 8.60 -20.18
N ASN A 347 -17.55 8.54 -19.14
CA ASN A 347 -18.12 9.69 -18.45
C ASN A 347 -17.35 10.03 -17.16
N LEU A 348 -16.21 9.38 -16.89
CA LEU A 348 -15.44 9.53 -15.65
C LEU A 348 -15.22 11.00 -15.25
N VAL A 349 -14.81 11.85 -16.19
CA VAL A 349 -14.55 13.28 -15.95
C VAL A 349 -15.81 14.02 -15.47
N ASN A 350 -16.93 13.81 -16.16
CA ASN A 350 -18.21 14.44 -15.81
C ASN A 350 -18.73 13.89 -14.46
N ASN A 351 -18.62 12.57 -14.25
CA ASN A 351 -19.00 11.93 -13.00
C ASN A 351 -18.17 12.45 -11.81
N LEU A 352 -16.86 12.68 -12.00
CA LEU A 352 -15.99 13.30 -10.99
C LEU A 352 -16.49 14.71 -10.64
N ALA A 353 -16.74 15.55 -11.64
CA ALA A 353 -17.23 16.92 -11.45
C ALA A 353 -18.59 16.93 -10.74
N ASP A 354 -19.53 16.08 -11.15
CA ASP A 354 -20.86 15.96 -10.57
C ASP A 354 -20.79 15.55 -9.09
N LYS A 355 -19.93 14.59 -8.73
CA LYS A 355 -19.77 14.18 -7.32
C LYS A 355 -19.08 15.25 -6.48
N ILE A 356 -18.12 15.98 -7.04
CA ILE A 356 -17.50 17.13 -6.37
C ILE A 356 -18.58 18.20 -6.10
N ASN A 357 -19.31 18.63 -7.13
CA ASN A 357 -20.36 19.64 -7.02
C ASN A 357 -21.46 19.20 -6.04
N TYR A 358 -21.84 17.92 -6.07
CA TYR A 358 -22.79 17.34 -5.13
C TYR A 358 -22.33 17.46 -3.68
N LEU A 359 -21.07 17.13 -3.37
CA LEU A 359 -20.55 17.26 -2.00
C LEU A 359 -20.44 18.73 -1.57
N LEU A 360 -19.95 19.61 -2.45
CA LEU A 360 -19.87 21.06 -2.17
C LEU A 360 -21.25 21.65 -1.84
N LYS A 361 -22.30 21.21 -2.56
CA LYS A 361 -23.69 21.62 -2.31
C LYS A 361 -24.28 21.05 -1.01
N ASN A 362 -23.74 19.95 -0.48
CA ASN A 362 -24.34 19.22 0.64
C ASN A 362 -23.39 19.04 1.85
N PRO A 363 -23.10 20.11 2.63
CA PRO A 363 -22.22 20.04 3.80
C PRO A 363 -22.61 19.00 4.85
N LYS A 364 -23.92 18.79 5.08
CA LYS A 364 -24.40 17.77 6.03
C LYS A 364 -24.02 16.35 5.60
N ILE A 365 -24.02 16.08 4.29
CA ILE A 365 -23.63 14.78 3.75
C ILE A 365 -22.12 14.59 3.93
N MET A 366 -21.32 15.63 3.69
CA MET A 366 -19.88 15.60 3.98
C MET A 366 -19.60 15.27 5.46
N GLU A 367 -20.34 15.88 6.39
CA GLU A 367 -20.19 15.60 7.82
C GLU A 367 -20.52 14.14 8.17
N THR A 368 -21.64 13.62 7.67
CA THR A 368 -22.04 12.21 7.88
C THR A 368 -21.01 11.26 7.27
N MET A 369 -20.59 11.49 6.03
CA MET A 369 -19.57 10.68 5.37
C MET A 369 -18.25 10.70 6.14
N GLY A 370 -17.84 11.84 6.69
CA GLY A 370 -16.63 11.95 7.50
C GLY A 370 -16.68 11.12 8.78
N LYS A 371 -17.85 11.05 9.44
CA LYS A 371 -18.05 10.19 10.62
C LYS A 371 -17.96 8.70 10.26
N GLU A 372 -18.64 8.30 9.18
CA GLU A 372 -18.60 6.91 8.68
C GLU A 372 -17.20 6.52 8.20
N ALA A 373 -16.49 7.44 7.57
CA ALA A 373 -15.10 7.28 7.16
C ALA A 373 -14.18 6.99 8.36
N LYS A 374 -14.26 7.80 9.42
CA LYS A 374 -13.47 7.53 10.64
C LYS A 374 -13.83 6.19 11.27
N GLN A 375 -15.10 5.82 11.27
CA GLN A 375 -15.53 4.53 11.80
C GLN A 375 -15.00 3.36 10.98
N ASN A 376 -15.04 3.44 9.65
CA ASN A 376 -14.48 2.42 8.78
C ASN A 376 -12.96 2.30 8.93
N ALA A 377 -12.24 3.43 9.03
CA ALA A 377 -10.78 3.45 9.18
C ALA A 377 -10.28 2.68 10.42
N LYS A 378 -11.05 2.67 11.52
CA LYS A 378 -10.72 1.87 12.72
C LYS A 378 -10.63 0.37 12.43
N SER A 379 -11.33 -0.13 11.42
CA SER A 379 -11.24 -1.53 10.99
C SER A 379 -9.96 -1.86 10.20
N HIS A 380 -9.18 -0.82 9.86
CA HIS A 380 -7.93 -0.89 9.10
C HIS A 380 -6.74 -0.28 9.87
N ASN A 381 -6.77 -0.32 11.20
CA ASN A 381 -5.62 0.05 12.04
C ASN A 381 -4.65 -1.11 12.27
N THR A 382 -3.47 -0.82 12.82
CA THR A 382 -2.41 -1.82 13.05
C THR A 382 -2.84 -2.96 13.98
N LYS A 383 -3.63 -2.65 15.02
CA LYS A 383 -4.15 -3.63 15.98
C LYS A 383 -5.09 -4.63 15.31
N MET A 384 -6.04 -4.14 14.51
CA MET A 384 -6.99 -4.98 13.78
C MET A 384 -6.29 -5.80 12.69
N TYR A 385 -5.30 -5.21 12.02
CA TYR A 385 -4.46 -5.91 11.06
C TYR A 385 -3.72 -7.09 11.69
N TYR A 386 -3.05 -6.85 12.82
CA TYR A 386 -2.37 -7.90 13.56
C TYR A 386 -3.34 -8.97 14.08
N LYS A 387 -4.52 -8.57 14.58
CA LYS A 387 -5.56 -9.52 15.01
C LYS A 387 -5.97 -10.46 13.86
N ARG A 388 -6.30 -9.90 12.69
CA ARG A 388 -6.69 -10.67 11.50
C ARG A 388 -5.55 -11.55 10.99
N PHE A 389 -4.31 -11.04 11.01
CA PHE A 389 -3.12 -11.83 10.71
C PHE A 389 -3.02 -13.04 11.63
N CYS A 390 -3.19 -12.85 12.95
CA CYS A 390 -3.14 -13.93 13.91
C CYS A 390 -4.23 -14.99 13.66
N GLU A 391 -5.49 -14.55 13.49
CA GLU A 391 -6.62 -15.43 13.19
C GLU A 391 -6.39 -16.27 11.93
N LEU A 392 -5.85 -15.63 10.88
CA LEU A 392 -5.52 -16.30 9.62
C LEU A 392 -4.44 -17.36 9.82
N ILE A 393 -3.33 -17.02 10.48
CA ILE A 393 -2.22 -17.94 10.68
C ILE A 393 -2.60 -19.10 11.59
N ASP A 394 -3.29 -18.85 12.70
CA ASP A 394 -3.78 -19.89 13.61
C ASP A 394 -4.77 -20.83 12.89
N GLY A 395 -5.65 -20.27 12.07
CA GLY A 395 -6.58 -21.06 11.24
C GLY A 395 -5.84 -22.01 10.31
N ILE A 396 -4.84 -21.51 9.57
CA ILE A 396 -3.99 -22.32 8.68
C ILE A 396 -3.22 -23.40 9.45
N LEU A 397 -2.66 -23.05 10.61
CA LEU A 397 -1.92 -24.01 11.44
C LEU A 397 -2.82 -25.11 12.01
N THR A 398 -4.08 -24.80 12.28
CA THR A 398 -5.08 -25.77 12.77
C THR A 398 -5.55 -26.68 11.64
N GLU A 399 -5.85 -26.12 10.46
CA GLU A 399 -6.23 -26.89 9.25
C GLU A 399 -5.16 -27.92 8.85
N ARG A 400 -3.89 -27.71 9.20
CA ARG A 400 -2.78 -28.65 8.90
C ARG A 400 -2.65 -29.83 9.87
N LYS A 401 -3.23 -29.73 11.07
CA LYS A 401 -3.15 -30.80 12.09
C LYS A 401 -4.23 -31.86 11.89
N ASN A 402 -5.30 -31.51 11.21
CA ASN A 402 -6.40 -32.38 10.80
C ASN A 402 -6.16 -32.88 9.38
#